data_AF-A0A1U8MCI1-F1
#
_entry.id   AF-A0A1U8MCI1-F1
#
_cell.length_a   1.000
_cell.length_b   1.000
_cell.length_c   1.000
_cell.angle_alpha   90.00
_cell.angle_beta   90.00
_cell.angle_gamma   90.00
#
_symmetry.space_group_name_H-M   'P 1'
#
loop_
_entity.id
_entity.type
_entity.pdbx_description
1 polymer ?
#
loop_
_entity_poly.entity_id
_entity_poly.type
_entity_poly.pdbx_seq_one_letter_code
_entity_poly.pdbx_strand_id
1 'polypeptide(L)'
;MTIFRLRNTKMIFHNELQPGSFCQLEEMVVEDCDELLAIFSSTMVGVFNYLQEHVDRQGQGIRSFQNLRKLRVSRCESLKNLFPASIAKHLQQLDDLSIRSCGVEEIVSEGEGVGEQPVRFEFPKVSSLLVENLKKLKCFYKGQHTIVWPMLKELSTDCSALLMIVGLEDVRIQETKGKGEAVLLVEEVPKVFPNLQQLELRDISDVDQFPPDLFHHVKVFKVEGGYHGGSFSIFSFLRRSYNLESLEIFSFNFEDVIVYKEVIGTLSPIKNLKLDSSINLKHIWRKDSEFGHIIYNLQTLRVWFCDDFLNIGASSVSFRNLTTLEVSYCKMMINVVTPSVVENLVQLTAMRVSHCIEMTEIVANEGDYHQTIVVSKLKCLLLSNLQSLTSFCSGSYTFNFPCLENVVVAMCPKLKIFSEGVLSTPQLQRVIKQETYYQNEYWTGDLNTTIQQLCTKKVRS
;
A
#
# COMPACT_ATOMS: atom_id res chain seq x y z
N MET A 1 10.19 -4.34 27.07
CA MET A 1 10.28 -3.07 27.81
C MET A 1 9.48 -2.03 27.05
N THR A 2 8.53 -1.35 27.71
CA THR A 2 7.73 -0.29 27.09
C THR A 2 7.95 0.99 27.87
N ILE A 3 8.29 2.06 27.16
CA ILE A 3 8.61 3.38 27.68
C ILE A 3 7.63 4.35 27.04
N PHE A 4 6.88 5.07 27.87
CA PHE A 4 5.78 5.91 27.41
C PHE A 4 5.78 7.23 28.18
N ARG A 5 5.71 8.36 27.46
CA ARG A 5 5.54 9.70 28.03
C ARG A 5 6.56 10.09 29.11
N LEU A 6 7.83 9.75 28.89
CA LEU A 6 8.91 10.24 29.76
C LEU A 6 9.19 11.72 29.46
N ARG A 7 8.69 12.61 30.34
CA ARG A 7 8.67 14.06 30.10
C ARG A 7 9.97 14.81 30.38
N ASN A 8 10.95 14.19 31.05
CA ASN A 8 12.22 14.85 31.42
C ASN A 8 13.46 13.98 31.15
N THR A 9 13.27 12.84 30.47
CA THR A 9 14.33 11.85 30.31
C THR A 9 15.05 12.10 28.98
N LYS A 10 16.28 12.58 29.07
CA LYS A 10 17.11 12.85 27.87
C LYS A 10 17.74 11.61 27.26
N MET A 11 17.92 10.55 28.05
CA MET A 11 18.54 9.29 27.62
C MET A 11 17.88 8.12 28.34
N ILE A 12 17.74 6.95 27.69
CA ILE A 12 17.21 5.75 28.36
C ILE A 12 18.34 4.95 29.00
N PHE A 13 19.42 4.73 28.26
CA PHE A 13 20.55 3.94 28.73
C PHE A 13 21.79 4.83 28.96
N HIS A 14 22.32 4.85 30.19
CA HIS A 14 23.48 5.66 30.64
C HIS A 14 24.74 4.80 30.91
N ASN A 15 25.89 5.46 31.11
CA ASN A 15 27.29 4.98 31.21
C ASN A 15 27.65 3.72 32.04
N GLU A 16 26.71 3.02 32.65
CA GLU A 16 26.97 1.90 33.56
C GLU A 16 26.15 0.66 33.20
N LEU A 17 26.57 -0.06 32.16
CA LEU A 17 26.03 -1.39 31.87
C LEU A 17 26.94 -2.46 32.44
N GLN A 18 26.39 -3.28 33.34
CA GLN A 18 27.04 -4.53 33.71
C GLN A 18 27.04 -5.47 32.49
N PRO A 19 28.08 -6.31 32.31
CA PRO A 19 28.06 -7.34 31.27
C PRO A 19 26.79 -8.19 31.36
N GLY A 20 26.00 -8.22 30.28
CA GLY A 20 24.75 -8.97 30.23
C GLY A 20 23.49 -8.23 30.72
N SER A 21 23.55 -6.94 31.09
CA SER A 21 22.39 -6.17 31.60
C SER A 21 21.12 -6.24 30.75
N PHE A 22 21.24 -6.47 29.44
CA PHE A 22 20.09 -6.55 28.53
C PHE A 22 20.15 -7.76 27.60
N CYS A 23 20.85 -8.82 27.99
CA CYS A 23 20.86 -10.04 27.19
C CYS A 23 19.48 -10.71 27.14
N GLN A 24 18.54 -10.36 28.02
CA GLN A 24 17.16 -10.88 28.01
C GLN A 24 16.15 -9.91 27.36
N LEU A 25 16.59 -8.72 26.93
CA LEU A 25 15.67 -7.74 26.35
C LEU A 25 15.32 -8.13 24.92
N GLU A 26 14.11 -8.66 24.71
CA GLU A 26 13.64 -9.07 23.38
C GLU A 26 12.87 -7.99 22.64
N GLU A 27 12.09 -7.16 23.35
CA GLU A 27 11.25 -6.15 22.74
C GLU A 27 11.41 -4.82 23.46
N MET A 28 11.51 -3.74 22.69
CA MET A 28 11.56 -2.38 23.20
C MET A 28 10.59 -1.49 22.42
N VAL A 29 9.72 -0.81 23.15
CA VAL A 29 8.77 0.17 22.60
C VAL A 29 8.99 1.50 23.31
N VAL A 30 9.21 2.57 22.54
CA VAL A 30 9.40 3.94 23.04
C VAL A 30 8.39 4.84 22.36
N GLU A 31 7.53 5.52 23.13
CA GLU A 31 6.42 6.29 22.59
C GLU A 31 6.17 7.58 23.38
N ASP A 32 5.86 8.67 22.67
CA ASP A 32 5.54 9.99 23.25
C ASP A 32 6.64 10.55 24.18
N CYS A 33 7.93 10.34 23.88
CA CYS A 33 9.05 10.78 24.71
C CYS A 33 9.75 12.01 24.10
N ASP A 34 9.12 13.17 24.22
CA ASP A 34 9.49 14.38 23.46
C ASP A 34 10.85 14.99 23.84
N GLU A 35 11.33 14.80 25.07
CA GLU A 35 12.64 15.28 25.52
C GLU A 35 13.79 14.27 25.32
N LEU A 36 13.47 13.06 24.85
CA LEU A 36 14.45 12.00 24.66
C LEU A 36 15.38 12.36 23.50
N LEU A 37 16.69 12.44 23.75
CA LEU A 37 17.70 12.78 22.75
C LEU A 37 18.34 11.54 22.11
N ALA A 38 18.51 10.47 22.87
CA ALA A 38 19.07 9.21 22.40
C ALA A 38 18.54 8.03 23.23
N ILE A 39 18.30 6.88 22.58
CA ILE A 39 17.93 5.65 23.29
C ILE A 39 19.17 5.08 23.99
N PHE A 40 20.27 4.96 23.25
CA PHE A 40 21.56 4.52 23.75
C PHE A 40 22.54 5.68 23.72
N SER A 41 23.27 5.91 24.82
CA SER A 41 24.24 7.00 24.89
C SER A 41 25.47 6.73 24.02
N SER A 42 26.06 7.76 23.41
CA SER A 42 27.29 7.66 22.62
C SER A 42 28.50 7.24 23.46
N THR A 43 28.49 7.56 24.76
CA THR A 43 29.50 7.09 25.73
C THR A 43 29.40 5.60 26.04
N MET A 44 28.27 4.95 25.72
CA MET A 44 28.20 3.47 25.76
C MET A 44 29.17 2.84 24.78
N VAL A 45 29.58 3.55 23.73
CA VAL A 45 30.55 3.04 22.73
C VAL A 45 31.86 2.66 23.41
N GLY A 46 32.39 3.51 24.30
CA GLY A 46 33.62 3.20 25.05
C GLY A 46 33.47 1.99 25.96
N VAL A 47 32.32 1.84 26.62
CA VAL A 47 32.01 0.67 27.47
C VAL A 47 31.89 -0.60 26.63
N PHE A 48 31.16 -0.54 25.50
CA PHE A 48 31.04 -1.66 24.57
C PHE A 48 32.39 -2.06 23.99
N ASN A 49 33.20 -1.11 23.50
CA ASN A 49 34.52 -1.38 22.92
C ASN A 49 35.50 -1.92 23.98
N TYR A 50 35.57 -1.31 25.16
CA TYR A 50 36.43 -1.75 26.27
C TYR A 50 36.09 -3.18 26.69
N LEU A 51 34.80 -3.44 26.90
CA LEU A 51 34.34 -4.77 27.24
C LEU A 51 34.66 -5.73 26.08
N GLN A 52 34.59 -5.33 24.80
CA GLN A 52 34.74 -6.27 23.67
C GLN A 52 36.20 -6.71 23.54
N GLU A 53 37.14 -5.77 23.67
CA GLU A 53 38.58 -6.04 23.71
C GLU A 53 39.03 -6.89 24.91
N HIS A 54 38.39 -6.71 26.08
CA HIS A 54 38.73 -7.47 27.29
C HIS A 54 38.08 -8.86 27.30
N VAL A 55 36.91 -8.99 26.68
CA VAL A 55 36.11 -10.21 26.69
C VAL A 55 36.49 -11.16 25.55
N ASP A 56 36.98 -10.66 24.41
CA ASP A 56 37.57 -11.51 23.36
C ASP A 56 38.82 -12.27 23.85
N ARG A 57 39.50 -11.78 24.89
CA ARG A 57 40.60 -12.51 25.57
C ARG A 57 40.13 -13.62 26.51
N GLN A 58 38.85 -13.62 26.92
CA GLN A 58 38.27 -14.60 27.85
C GLN A 58 37.19 -15.49 27.20
N GLY A 59 36.90 -15.32 25.90
CA GLY A 59 36.02 -16.20 25.13
C GLY A 59 34.52 -16.07 25.42
N GLN A 60 34.06 -15.02 26.13
CA GLN A 60 32.66 -14.83 26.49
C GLN A 60 32.09 -13.50 25.98
N GLY A 61 32.15 -13.25 24.66
CA GLY A 61 31.72 -11.99 23.99
C GLY A 61 30.50 -11.31 24.64
N ILE A 62 30.52 -9.97 24.74
CA ILE A 62 29.41 -9.19 25.30
C ILE A 62 28.12 -9.47 24.52
N ARG A 63 27.07 -9.83 25.25
CA ARG A 63 25.75 -10.17 24.68
C ARG A 63 24.68 -9.10 24.87
N SER A 64 25.07 -7.87 25.19
CA SER A 64 24.12 -6.78 25.42
C SER A 64 23.30 -6.52 24.15
N PHE A 65 21.98 -6.61 24.26
CA PHE A 65 21.00 -6.50 23.16
C PHE A 65 21.09 -7.57 22.06
N GLN A 66 21.85 -8.65 22.26
CA GLN A 66 21.90 -9.74 21.27
C GLN A 66 20.54 -10.43 21.08
N ASN A 67 19.66 -10.43 22.08
CA ASN A 67 18.33 -11.01 21.98
C ASN A 67 17.26 -10.00 21.57
N LEU A 68 17.60 -8.74 21.29
CA LEU A 68 16.62 -7.73 20.89
C LEU A 68 16.08 -8.09 19.50
N ARG A 69 14.78 -8.38 19.45
CA ARG A 69 14.02 -8.77 18.26
C ARG A 69 13.18 -7.62 17.74
N LYS A 70 12.58 -6.82 18.61
CA LYS A 70 11.71 -5.72 18.20
C LYS A 70 12.16 -4.40 18.80
N LEU A 71 12.28 -3.37 17.95
CA LEU A 71 12.40 -2.00 18.39
C LEU A 71 11.36 -1.13 17.68
N ARG A 72 10.47 -0.53 18.45
CA ARG A 72 9.47 0.42 17.94
C ARG A 72 9.64 1.75 18.64
N VAL A 73 9.81 2.81 17.87
CA VAL A 73 10.00 4.16 18.36
C VAL A 73 8.99 5.06 17.67
N SER A 74 8.17 5.76 18.43
CA SER A 74 7.16 6.64 17.84
C SER A 74 6.98 7.94 18.61
N ARG A 75 6.69 9.03 17.88
CA ARG A 75 6.34 10.34 18.46
C ARG A 75 7.37 10.80 19.50
N CYS A 76 8.63 10.89 19.08
CA CYS A 76 9.75 11.32 19.91
C CYS A 76 10.50 12.45 19.18
N GLU A 77 10.06 13.70 19.34
CA GLU A 77 10.45 14.81 18.46
C GLU A 77 11.89 15.34 18.65
N SER A 78 12.49 15.11 19.82
CA SER A 78 13.89 15.49 20.11
C SER A 78 14.89 14.35 19.88
N LEU A 79 14.43 13.15 19.55
CA LEU A 79 15.30 11.98 19.39
C LEU A 79 16.19 12.19 18.17
N LYS A 80 17.51 12.17 18.34
CA LYS A 80 18.48 12.46 17.26
C LYS A 80 18.93 11.22 16.50
N ASN A 81 19.07 10.09 17.20
CA ASN A 81 19.51 8.83 16.63
C ASN A 81 18.89 7.65 17.37
N LEU A 82 18.86 6.48 16.72
CA LEU A 82 18.38 5.25 17.34
C LEU A 82 19.52 4.49 17.99
N PHE A 83 20.66 4.33 17.28
CA PHE A 83 21.76 3.50 17.74
C PHE A 83 23.11 4.14 17.45
N PRO A 84 24.11 4.00 18.34
CA PRO A 84 25.51 4.10 17.97
C PRO A 84 25.91 2.96 17.03
N ALA A 85 26.86 3.22 16.11
CA ALA A 85 27.36 2.22 15.16
C ALA A 85 27.88 0.93 15.83
N SER A 86 28.46 1.02 17.04
CA SER A 86 28.93 -0.15 17.79
C SER A 86 27.80 -1.09 18.22
N ILE A 87 26.59 -0.57 18.45
CA ILE A 87 25.42 -1.38 18.81
C ILE A 87 24.75 -1.91 17.55
N ALA A 88 24.55 -1.07 16.53
CA ALA A 88 23.88 -1.44 15.29
C ALA A 88 24.48 -2.68 14.61
N LYS A 89 25.81 -2.86 14.66
CA LYS A 89 26.52 -4.04 14.12
C LYS A 89 26.16 -5.37 14.79
N HIS A 90 25.65 -5.33 16.01
CA HIS A 90 25.45 -6.51 16.85
C HIS A 90 23.96 -6.87 17.04
N LEU A 91 23.03 -6.19 16.34
CA LEU A 91 21.59 -6.45 16.40
C LEU A 91 21.17 -7.64 15.51
N GLN A 92 21.81 -8.79 15.71
CA GLN A 92 21.69 -9.98 14.86
C GLN A 92 20.35 -10.72 14.98
N GLN A 93 19.54 -10.42 16.01
CA GLN A 93 18.23 -11.02 16.23
C GLN A 93 17.06 -10.08 15.89
N LEU A 94 17.34 -8.82 15.53
CA LEU A 94 16.31 -7.83 15.25
C LEU A 94 15.50 -8.30 14.02
N ASP A 95 14.19 -8.46 14.19
CA ASP A 95 13.25 -8.91 13.16
C ASP A 95 12.15 -7.89 12.80
N ASP A 96 11.91 -6.91 13.68
CA ASP A 96 10.96 -5.81 13.52
C ASP A 96 11.61 -4.49 13.97
N LEU A 97 11.76 -3.55 13.03
CA LEU A 97 12.22 -2.19 13.29
C LEU A 97 11.18 -1.19 12.80
N SER A 98 10.68 -0.36 13.70
CA SER A 98 9.69 0.68 13.40
C SER A 98 10.09 2.01 13.99
N ILE A 99 10.09 3.05 13.16
CA ILE A 99 10.42 4.43 13.53
C ILE A 99 9.34 5.33 12.91
N ARG A 100 8.59 6.05 13.74
CA ARG A 100 7.45 6.85 13.25
C ARG A 100 7.34 8.21 13.92
N SER A 101 7.29 9.28 13.15
CA SER A 101 7.09 10.64 13.67
C SER A 101 8.14 11.01 14.72
N CYS A 102 9.41 10.80 14.43
CA CYS A 102 10.52 11.07 15.34
C CYS A 102 11.46 12.16 14.78
N GLY A 103 12.17 12.86 15.66
CA GLY A 103 13.13 13.92 15.30
C GLY A 103 14.47 13.44 14.76
N VAL A 104 14.56 12.17 14.35
CA VAL A 104 15.82 11.47 14.05
C VAL A 104 16.52 12.17 12.89
N GLU A 105 17.80 12.52 13.09
CA GLU A 105 18.66 13.16 12.09
C GLU A 105 19.52 12.12 11.37
N GLU A 106 19.99 11.10 12.09
CA GLU A 106 20.72 9.95 11.57
C GLU A 106 20.20 8.69 12.27
N ILE A 107 19.91 7.60 11.55
CA ILE A 107 19.38 6.38 12.17
C ILE A 107 20.46 5.76 13.07
N VAL A 108 21.68 5.70 12.56
CA VAL A 108 22.87 5.24 13.25
C VAL A 108 23.82 6.41 13.43
N SER A 109 24.26 6.68 14.66
CA SER A 109 25.23 7.73 14.95
C SER A 109 26.67 7.22 14.88
N GLU A 110 27.58 8.13 14.52
CA GLU A 110 29.01 7.94 14.74
C GLU A 110 29.29 7.71 16.24
N GLY A 111 30.04 6.66 16.54
CA GLY A 111 30.56 6.40 17.87
C GLY A 111 32.07 6.66 17.89
N GLU A 112 32.62 6.98 19.06
CA GLU A 112 34.07 7.11 19.22
C GLU A 112 34.78 5.80 18.82
N GLY A 113 35.79 5.86 17.95
CA GLY A 113 36.62 4.71 17.56
C GLY A 113 36.26 4.03 16.24
N VAL A 114 35.32 4.56 15.46
CA VAL A 114 35.14 4.14 14.06
C VAL A 114 36.12 4.96 13.20
N GLY A 115 37.25 4.34 12.82
CA GLY A 115 38.25 4.99 11.96
C GLY A 115 37.73 5.29 10.54
N GLU A 116 38.59 5.77 9.65
CA GLU A 116 38.28 6.13 8.24
C GLU A 116 37.83 4.96 7.33
N GLN A 117 37.60 3.76 7.89
CA GLN A 117 37.27 2.56 7.13
C GLN A 117 35.75 2.43 6.90
N PRO A 118 35.31 1.98 5.71
CA PRO A 118 33.91 1.73 5.43
C PRO A 118 33.29 0.74 6.42
N VAL A 119 32.13 1.11 6.98
CA VAL A 119 31.40 0.27 7.93
C VAL A 119 30.36 -0.59 7.22
N ARG A 120 30.31 -1.88 7.52
CA ARG A 120 29.20 -2.74 7.08
C ARG A 120 28.13 -2.87 8.17
N PHE A 121 26.90 -2.53 7.83
CA PHE A 121 25.71 -2.80 8.63
C PHE A 121 24.89 -3.90 7.96
N GLU A 122 24.54 -4.93 8.74
CA GLU A 122 23.75 -6.04 8.27
C GLU A 122 22.68 -6.38 9.31
N PHE A 123 21.43 -6.39 8.88
CA PHE A 123 20.27 -6.71 9.71
C PHE A 123 19.65 -8.03 9.24
N PRO A 124 20.21 -9.18 9.65
CA PRO A 124 19.99 -10.44 8.96
C PRO A 124 18.57 -11.01 9.11
N LYS A 125 17.80 -10.57 10.12
CA LYS A 125 16.46 -11.12 10.42
C LYS A 125 15.32 -10.14 10.24
N VAL A 126 15.60 -8.87 9.96
CA VAL A 126 14.56 -7.85 9.79
C VAL A 126 13.72 -8.22 8.56
N SER A 127 12.44 -8.50 8.81
CA SER A 127 11.50 -8.95 7.79
C SER A 127 10.52 -7.87 7.35
N SER A 128 10.25 -6.91 8.25
CA SER A 128 9.46 -5.72 8.00
C SER A 128 10.17 -4.50 8.60
N LEU A 129 10.27 -3.43 7.80
CA LEU A 129 10.89 -2.16 8.19
C LEU A 129 9.89 -1.02 7.95
N LEU A 130 9.59 -0.25 8.99
CA LEU A 130 8.72 0.92 8.92
C LEU A 130 9.49 2.18 9.33
N VAL A 131 9.61 3.14 8.41
CA VAL A 131 10.33 4.40 8.63
C VAL A 131 9.50 5.58 8.08
N GLU A 132 8.62 6.12 8.92
CA GLU A 132 7.61 7.10 8.48
C GLU A 132 7.70 8.43 9.25
N ASN A 133 7.39 9.52 8.56
CA ASN A 133 7.35 10.88 9.08
C ASN A 133 8.64 11.31 9.82
N LEU A 134 9.81 11.05 9.21
CA LEU A 134 11.12 11.43 9.76
C LEU A 134 11.65 12.73 9.11
N LYS A 135 10.97 13.85 9.36
CA LYS A 135 11.22 15.14 8.69
C LYS A 135 12.63 15.71 8.86
N LYS A 136 13.37 15.27 9.88
CA LYS A 136 14.73 15.74 10.17
C LYS A 136 15.82 14.79 9.66
N LEU A 137 15.45 13.65 9.07
CA LEU A 137 16.40 12.62 8.64
C LEU A 137 17.30 13.15 7.53
N LYS A 138 18.61 12.99 7.72
CA LYS A 138 19.65 13.43 6.79
C LYS A 138 20.37 12.26 6.12
N CYS A 139 20.56 11.15 6.85
CA CYS A 139 21.23 9.96 6.34
C CYS A 139 20.92 8.74 7.21
N PHE A 140 21.23 7.54 6.72
CA PHE A 140 21.25 6.34 7.56
C PHE A 140 22.39 6.39 8.60
N TYR A 141 23.61 6.68 8.12
CA TYR A 141 24.84 6.80 8.89
C TYR A 141 25.76 7.80 8.18
N LYS A 142 26.41 8.68 8.92
CA LYS A 142 27.18 9.80 8.33
C LYS A 142 28.51 9.36 7.68
N GLY A 143 29.16 8.33 8.21
CA GLY A 143 30.41 7.81 7.66
C GLY A 143 30.21 6.90 6.44
N GLN A 144 31.30 6.54 5.76
CA GLN A 144 31.26 5.58 4.65
C GLN A 144 30.71 4.24 5.13
N HIS A 145 29.70 3.71 4.46
CA HIS A 145 29.10 2.45 4.85
C HIS A 145 28.46 1.65 3.72
N THR A 146 28.10 0.41 4.06
CA THR A 146 27.21 -0.46 3.30
C THR A 146 26.09 -0.93 4.23
N ILE A 147 24.87 -0.98 3.71
CA ILE A 147 23.70 -1.52 4.43
C ILE A 147 23.09 -2.66 3.62
N VAL A 148 22.81 -3.78 4.27
CA VAL A 148 22.12 -4.91 3.64
C VAL A 148 21.03 -5.44 4.56
N TRP A 149 19.83 -5.62 4.00
CA TRP A 149 18.65 -6.16 4.67
C TRP A 149 18.25 -7.50 4.04
N PRO A 150 19.01 -8.59 4.28
CA PRO A 150 18.92 -9.79 3.47
C PRO A 150 17.58 -10.54 3.58
N MET A 151 16.81 -10.35 4.65
CA MET A 151 15.50 -11.00 4.85
C MET A 151 14.30 -10.05 4.74
N LEU A 152 14.53 -8.79 4.35
CA LEU A 152 13.47 -7.78 4.30
C LEU A 152 12.48 -8.10 3.18
N LYS A 153 11.20 -8.29 3.56
CA LYS A 153 10.10 -8.57 2.65
C LYS A 153 9.20 -7.36 2.45
N GLU A 154 9.04 -6.55 3.49
CA GLU A 154 8.12 -5.41 3.52
C GLU A 154 8.86 -4.15 3.97
N LEU A 155 8.79 -3.09 3.16
CA LEU A 155 9.32 -1.77 3.48
C LEU A 155 8.18 -0.74 3.36
N SER A 156 7.90 -0.01 4.43
CA SER A 156 7.03 1.18 4.40
C SER A 156 7.83 2.40 4.81
N THR A 157 7.87 3.43 3.97
CA THR A 157 8.68 4.62 4.22
C THR A 157 8.15 5.84 3.47
N ASP A 158 8.46 7.03 3.97
CA ASP A 158 8.32 8.24 3.16
C ASP A 158 9.31 8.18 1.99
N CYS A 159 8.91 8.69 0.82
CA CYS A 159 9.76 8.73 -0.37
C CYS A 159 11.08 9.49 -0.11
N SER A 160 11.01 10.61 0.61
CA SER A 160 12.18 11.40 1.03
C SER A 160 13.08 10.65 2.02
N ALA A 161 12.51 9.94 2.99
CA ALA A 161 13.28 9.16 3.95
C ALA A 161 14.03 8.02 3.26
N LEU A 162 13.42 7.36 2.26
CA LEU A 162 14.08 6.30 1.51
C LEU A 162 15.34 6.81 0.80
N LEU A 163 15.29 8.00 0.18
CA LEU A 163 16.45 8.63 -0.45
C LEU A 163 17.63 8.80 0.51
N MET A 164 17.34 9.19 1.76
CA MET A 164 18.34 9.34 2.82
C MET A 164 18.87 8.00 3.31
N ILE A 165 18.03 6.96 3.37
CA ILE A 165 18.41 5.62 3.81
C ILE A 165 19.33 4.94 2.81
N VAL A 166 19.02 5.03 1.51
CA VAL A 166 19.84 4.42 0.44
C VAL A 166 20.99 5.32 -0.02
N GLY A 167 21.21 6.47 0.65
CA GLY A 167 22.34 7.36 0.41
C GLY A 167 22.35 8.05 -0.96
N LEU A 168 21.20 8.16 -1.62
CA LEU A 168 21.08 8.75 -2.96
C LEU A 168 21.03 10.29 -2.96
N GLU A 169 20.71 10.91 -1.82
CA GLU A 169 20.74 12.38 -1.71
C GLU A 169 22.18 12.91 -1.71
N ASP A 170 23.08 12.26 -0.96
CA ASP A 170 24.48 12.68 -0.85
C ASP A 170 25.22 12.57 -2.19
N VAL A 171 24.93 11.55 -3.00
CA VAL A 171 25.47 11.39 -4.36
C VAL A 171 25.15 12.61 -5.23
N ARG A 172 23.92 13.11 -5.16
CA ARG A 172 23.48 14.26 -5.97
C ARG A 172 24.10 15.58 -5.52
N ILE A 173 24.29 15.77 -4.21
CA ILE A 173 25.00 16.93 -3.68
C ILE A 173 26.49 16.91 -4.11
N GLN A 174 27.08 15.73 -4.28
CA GLN A 174 28.48 15.59 -4.70
C GLN A 174 28.69 15.91 -6.18
N GLU A 175 27.83 15.40 -7.07
CA GLU A 175 27.88 15.73 -8.51
C GLU A 175 27.82 17.25 -8.74
N THR A 176 27.11 17.98 -7.88
CA THR A 176 26.94 19.42 -7.98
C THR A 176 28.03 20.25 -7.29
N LYS A 177 28.83 19.70 -6.35
CA LYS A 177 29.76 20.47 -5.51
C LYS A 177 31.23 20.05 -5.51
N GLY A 178 31.64 18.99 -6.23
CA GLY A 178 33.05 18.74 -6.58
C GLY A 178 34.06 18.54 -5.43
N LYS A 179 33.63 18.29 -4.19
CA LYS A 179 34.47 17.85 -3.04
C LYS A 179 33.67 16.85 -2.20
N GLY A 180 34.22 15.64 -2.05
CA GLY A 180 33.44 14.42 -1.75
C GLY A 180 33.32 13.99 -0.29
N GLU A 181 32.54 12.91 -0.13
CA GLU A 181 32.62 11.81 0.85
C GLU A 181 31.42 10.89 0.55
N ALA A 182 31.58 9.89 -0.34
CA ALA A 182 30.47 8.99 -0.69
C ALA A 182 30.00 8.21 0.55
N VAL A 183 28.76 8.43 0.99
CA VAL A 183 28.20 7.88 2.23
C VAL A 183 27.76 6.42 2.07
N LEU A 184 27.25 6.05 0.89
CA LEU A 184 27.01 4.67 0.45
C LEU A 184 27.77 4.38 -0.86
N LEU A 185 28.38 3.20 -0.97
CA LEU A 185 29.00 2.77 -2.23
C LEU A 185 27.88 2.57 -3.27
N VAL A 186 27.82 3.44 -4.28
CA VAL A 186 26.73 3.50 -5.29
C VAL A 186 26.45 2.15 -5.94
N GLU A 187 27.50 1.33 -6.16
CA GLU A 187 27.41 -0.01 -6.74
C GLU A 187 26.63 -1.03 -5.85
N GLU A 188 26.47 -0.73 -4.57
CA GLU A 188 25.79 -1.59 -3.60
C GLU A 188 24.31 -1.20 -3.39
N VAL A 189 23.84 -0.07 -3.94
CA VAL A 189 22.45 0.40 -3.77
C VAL A 189 21.43 -0.67 -4.21
N PRO A 190 21.57 -1.32 -5.37
CA PRO A 190 20.64 -2.39 -5.78
C PRO A 190 20.65 -3.63 -4.84
N LYS A 191 21.70 -3.78 -4.02
CA LYS A 191 21.87 -4.91 -3.09
C LYS A 191 21.34 -4.62 -1.69
N VAL A 192 20.83 -3.41 -1.43
CA VAL A 192 20.31 -3.02 -0.11
C VAL A 192 19.11 -3.87 0.30
N PHE A 193 18.20 -4.15 -0.65
CA PHE A 193 16.95 -4.89 -0.41
C PHE A 193 16.80 -6.12 -1.32
N PRO A 194 17.65 -7.16 -1.18
CA PRO A 194 17.76 -8.24 -2.16
C PRO A 194 16.51 -9.13 -2.26
N ASN A 195 15.62 -9.12 -1.27
CA ASN A 195 14.45 -10.00 -1.19
C ASN A 195 13.13 -9.23 -0.99
N LEU A 196 13.09 -7.93 -1.28
CA LEU A 196 11.92 -7.09 -1.07
C LEU A 196 10.75 -7.52 -1.95
N GLN A 197 9.59 -7.75 -1.33
CA GLN A 197 8.37 -8.19 -2.02
C GLN A 197 7.32 -7.09 -2.08
N GLN A 198 7.21 -6.31 -1.01
CA GLN A 198 6.27 -5.20 -0.88
C GLN A 198 6.99 -3.90 -0.53
N LEU A 199 6.73 -2.86 -1.31
CA LEU A 199 7.19 -1.51 -1.07
C LEU A 199 5.98 -0.58 -0.89
N GLU A 200 5.93 0.14 0.21
CA GLU A 200 4.99 1.22 0.47
C GLU A 200 5.74 2.55 0.53
N LEU A 201 5.39 3.47 -0.37
CA LEU A 201 5.93 4.83 -0.39
C LEU A 201 4.85 5.84 -0.02
N ARG A 202 5.08 6.59 1.05
CA ARG A 202 4.26 7.74 1.47
C ARG A 202 4.89 9.05 1.02
N ASP A 203 4.07 10.10 0.99
CA ASP A 203 4.48 11.45 0.58
C ASP A 203 5.30 11.41 -0.71
N ILE A 204 4.79 10.65 -1.70
CA ILE A 204 5.53 10.37 -2.92
C ILE A 204 5.94 11.67 -3.63
N SER A 205 7.20 11.69 -4.05
CA SER A 205 7.80 12.75 -4.85
C SER A 205 8.35 12.15 -6.14
N ASP A 206 9.33 12.79 -6.77
CA ASP A 206 9.94 12.30 -8.00
C ASP A 206 10.71 10.97 -7.77
N VAL A 207 10.02 9.86 -8.06
CA VAL A 207 10.51 8.48 -7.93
C VAL A 207 11.50 8.08 -9.03
N ASP A 208 11.73 8.93 -10.03
CA ASP A 208 12.76 8.66 -11.04
C ASP A 208 14.18 8.79 -10.51
N GLN A 209 14.31 9.31 -9.31
CA GLN A 209 15.55 9.42 -8.56
C GLN A 209 16.09 8.07 -8.08
N PHE A 210 15.26 7.03 -8.04
CA PHE A 210 15.71 5.69 -7.67
C PHE A 210 16.20 4.89 -8.88
N PRO A 211 17.31 4.13 -8.74
CA PRO A 211 17.77 3.26 -9.81
C PRO A 211 16.74 2.14 -10.06
N PRO A 212 16.49 1.75 -11.34
CA PRO A 212 15.48 0.76 -11.69
C PRO A 212 15.67 -0.60 -10.98
N ASP A 213 16.92 -1.02 -10.83
CA ASP A 213 17.27 -2.32 -10.24
C ASP A 213 17.12 -2.37 -8.72
N LEU A 214 16.85 -1.24 -8.05
CA LEU A 214 16.61 -1.24 -6.60
C LEU A 214 15.35 -2.04 -6.21
N PHE A 215 14.38 -2.11 -7.13
CA PHE A 215 13.04 -2.63 -6.83
C PHE A 215 12.62 -3.74 -7.79
N HIS A 216 13.53 -4.34 -8.57
CA HIS A 216 13.16 -5.31 -9.58
C HIS A 216 12.48 -6.57 -9.01
N HIS A 217 12.67 -6.90 -7.72
CA HIS A 217 12.00 -8.03 -7.05
C HIS A 217 10.59 -7.72 -6.53
N VAL A 218 10.20 -6.44 -6.49
CA VAL A 218 8.96 -6.00 -5.86
C VAL A 218 7.74 -6.50 -6.66
N LYS A 219 6.81 -7.13 -5.93
CA LYS A 219 5.55 -7.67 -6.46
C LYS A 219 4.34 -6.82 -6.08
N VAL A 220 4.42 -6.12 -4.96
CA VAL A 220 3.34 -5.27 -4.46
C VAL A 220 3.89 -3.87 -4.22
N PHE A 221 3.33 -2.89 -4.91
CA PHE A 221 3.68 -1.49 -4.73
C PHE A 221 2.47 -0.74 -4.18
N LYS A 222 2.66 -0.14 -3.02
CA LYS A 222 1.68 0.70 -2.35
C LYS A 222 2.16 2.14 -2.39
N VAL A 223 1.27 3.07 -2.70
CA VAL A 223 1.62 4.48 -2.81
C VAL A 223 0.57 5.35 -2.16
N GLU A 224 1.03 6.35 -1.43
CA GLU A 224 0.24 7.42 -0.84
C GLU A 224 0.87 8.78 -1.16
N GLY A 225 0.04 9.78 -1.50
CA GLY A 225 0.52 11.16 -1.73
C GLY A 225 -0.21 11.93 -2.82
N GLY A 226 0.50 12.78 -3.56
CA GLY A 226 -0.13 13.69 -4.54
C GLY A 226 -0.68 14.99 -3.98
N TYR A 227 -0.57 15.22 -2.66
CA TYR A 227 -1.08 16.44 -2.02
C TYR A 227 -0.12 17.63 -2.08
N HIS A 228 1.14 17.40 -2.44
CA HIS A 228 2.17 18.42 -2.50
C HIS A 228 2.30 18.94 -3.93
N GLY A 229 1.53 19.99 -4.24
CA GLY A 229 1.43 20.64 -5.56
C GLY A 229 2.77 20.68 -6.30
N GLY A 230 2.92 19.77 -7.25
CA GLY A 230 4.18 19.47 -7.90
C GLY A 230 4.00 18.38 -8.96
N SER A 231 4.69 18.54 -10.09
CA SER A 231 4.67 17.57 -11.18
C SER A 231 5.58 16.39 -10.84
N PHE A 232 5.04 15.31 -10.31
CA PHE A 232 5.73 14.02 -10.25
C PHE A 232 4.88 12.94 -10.93
N SER A 233 5.53 11.89 -11.44
CA SER A 233 4.86 10.78 -12.12
C SER A 233 5.21 9.46 -11.44
N ILE A 234 4.19 8.71 -11.03
CA ILE A 234 4.37 7.33 -10.59
C ILE A 234 4.53 6.37 -11.78
N PHE A 235 4.16 6.81 -12.98
CA PHE A 235 4.08 5.94 -14.16
C PHE A 235 5.44 5.53 -14.70
N SER A 236 6.44 6.40 -14.61
CA SER A 236 7.83 6.10 -14.99
C SER A 236 8.42 4.98 -14.12
N PHE A 237 8.10 4.97 -12.83
CA PHE A 237 8.41 3.85 -11.93
C PHE A 237 7.67 2.56 -12.36
N LEU A 238 6.36 2.64 -12.61
CA LEU A 238 5.56 1.48 -13.01
C LEU A 238 6.02 0.87 -14.33
N ARG A 239 6.47 1.68 -15.31
CA ARG A 239 7.01 1.21 -16.60
C ARG A 239 8.28 0.39 -16.46
N ARG A 240 9.12 0.71 -15.47
CA ARG A 240 10.40 0.03 -15.22
C ARG A 240 10.24 -1.20 -14.31
N SER A 241 9.03 -1.45 -13.79
CA SER A 241 8.74 -2.50 -12.81
C SER A 241 8.20 -3.77 -13.48
N TYR A 242 9.09 -4.66 -13.92
CA TYR A 242 8.73 -5.84 -14.71
C TYR A 242 8.15 -7.03 -13.92
N ASN A 243 8.19 -7.01 -12.59
CA ASN A 243 7.68 -8.08 -11.73
C ASN A 243 6.47 -7.66 -10.89
N LEU A 244 5.94 -6.46 -11.10
CA LEU A 244 4.90 -5.87 -10.25
C LEU A 244 3.51 -6.47 -10.53
N GLU A 245 2.98 -7.25 -9.60
CA GLU A 245 1.69 -7.94 -9.76
C GLU A 245 0.50 -7.16 -9.19
N SER A 246 0.74 -6.31 -8.18
CA SER A 246 -0.27 -5.55 -7.46
C SER A 246 0.14 -4.09 -7.28
N LEU A 247 -0.77 -3.18 -7.62
CA LEU A 247 -0.66 -1.75 -7.38
C LEU A 247 -1.79 -1.31 -6.44
N GLU A 248 -1.43 -0.71 -5.32
CA GLU A 248 -2.40 -0.18 -4.35
C GLU A 248 -2.14 1.31 -4.14
N ILE A 249 -3.14 2.13 -4.43
CA ILE A 249 -3.07 3.59 -4.36
C ILE A 249 -4.00 4.03 -3.25
N PHE A 250 -3.44 4.66 -2.22
CA PHE A 250 -4.14 5.13 -1.02
C PHE A 250 -4.06 6.64 -0.92
N SER A 251 -5.15 7.31 -0.57
CA SER A 251 -5.14 8.74 -0.27
C SER A 251 -4.33 9.51 -1.31
N PHE A 252 -4.67 9.33 -2.60
CA PHE A 252 -3.89 9.86 -3.71
C PHE A 252 -4.65 10.94 -4.45
N ASN A 253 -4.02 12.10 -4.69
CA ASN A 253 -4.59 13.15 -5.53
C ASN A 253 -4.12 13.03 -6.97
N PHE A 254 -5.06 12.81 -7.90
CA PHE A 254 -4.78 12.66 -9.33
C PHE A 254 -4.75 13.99 -10.13
N GLU A 255 -4.90 15.16 -9.49
CA GLU A 255 -4.84 16.48 -10.17
C GLU A 255 -3.52 16.74 -10.89
N ASP A 256 -2.39 16.40 -10.25
CA ASP A 256 -1.04 16.76 -10.72
C ASP A 256 -0.34 15.68 -11.54
N VAL A 257 -1.06 14.59 -11.85
CA VAL A 257 -0.50 13.48 -12.63
C VAL A 257 -0.36 13.94 -14.09
N ILE A 258 0.83 14.42 -14.45
CA ILE A 258 1.14 14.84 -15.82
C ILE A 258 0.87 13.68 -16.76
N VAL A 259 -0.10 13.88 -17.66
CA VAL A 259 -0.39 12.97 -18.77
C VAL A 259 0.78 13.03 -19.74
N TYR A 260 1.75 12.13 -19.58
CA TYR A 260 2.90 12.07 -20.47
C TYR A 260 2.47 11.44 -21.79
N LYS A 261 2.59 12.20 -22.88
CA LYS A 261 2.35 11.71 -24.24
C LYS A 261 3.65 11.13 -24.80
N GLU A 262 3.97 9.89 -24.44
CA GLU A 262 4.91 9.07 -25.20
C GLU A 262 4.54 7.58 -25.10
N VAL A 263 4.31 7.00 -26.28
CA VAL A 263 3.73 5.67 -26.54
C VAL A 263 4.82 4.60 -26.68
N ILE A 264 4.40 3.34 -26.48
CA ILE A 264 5.06 2.05 -26.82
C ILE A 264 6.05 1.54 -25.77
N GLY A 265 5.69 0.44 -25.11
CA GLY A 265 6.64 -0.37 -24.34
C GLY A 265 5.97 -1.25 -23.29
N THR A 266 6.03 -2.57 -23.53
CA THR A 266 5.75 -3.72 -22.63
C THR A 266 4.42 -3.73 -21.86
N LEU A 267 3.62 -4.78 -22.09
CA LEU A 267 2.43 -5.07 -21.29
C LEU A 267 2.83 -5.18 -19.82
N SER A 268 2.23 -4.35 -18.97
CA SER A 268 2.48 -4.44 -17.53
C SER A 268 2.02 -5.80 -16.98
N PRO A 269 2.78 -6.38 -16.03
CA PRO A 269 2.39 -7.58 -15.28
C PRO A 269 1.29 -7.33 -14.24
N ILE A 270 0.85 -6.08 -14.03
CA ILE A 270 -0.11 -5.74 -12.98
C ILE A 270 -1.45 -6.45 -13.24
N LYS A 271 -1.86 -7.27 -12.27
CA LYS A 271 -3.12 -8.03 -12.27
C LYS A 271 -4.11 -7.49 -11.25
N ASN A 272 -3.63 -6.78 -10.24
CA ASN A 272 -4.47 -6.28 -9.16
C ASN A 272 -4.29 -4.77 -9.02
N LEU A 273 -5.39 -4.03 -9.06
CA LEU A 273 -5.43 -2.60 -8.76
C LEU A 273 -6.40 -2.38 -7.60
N LYS A 274 -5.89 -1.74 -6.55
CA LYS A 274 -6.70 -1.21 -5.46
C LYS A 274 -6.56 0.31 -5.45
N LEU A 275 -7.69 1.01 -5.47
CA LEU A 275 -7.79 2.44 -5.23
C LEU A 275 -8.56 2.64 -3.93
N ASP A 276 -8.01 3.42 -3.02
CA ASP A 276 -8.59 3.68 -1.71
C ASP A 276 -8.46 5.18 -1.40
N SER A 277 -9.57 5.83 -1.09
CA SER A 277 -9.58 7.23 -0.64
C SER A 277 -8.91 8.22 -1.62
N SER A 278 -8.92 7.89 -2.91
CA SER A 278 -8.29 8.71 -3.96
C SER A 278 -9.23 9.79 -4.47
N ILE A 279 -8.69 10.98 -4.72
CA ILE A 279 -9.44 12.17 -5.17
C ILE A 279 -9.00 12.62 -6.56
N ASN A 280 -9.85 13.41 -7.21
CA ASN A 280 -9.68 13.96 -8.56
C ASN A 280 -9.51 12.94 -9.69
N LEU A 281 -9.69 11.66 -9.41
CA LEU A 281 -9.79 10.60 -10.41
C LEU A 281 -11.25 10.44 -10.84
N LYS A 282 -11.67 11.16 -11.90
CA LYS A 282 -13.06 11.04 -12.40
C LYS A 282 -13.34 9.73 -13.13
N HIS A 283 -12.34 9.21 -13.84
CA HIS A 283 -12.39 7.96 -14.62
C HIS A 283 -11.03 7.27 -14.54
N ILE A 284 -11.01 5.95 -14.36
CA ILE A 284 -9.76 5.17 -14.34
C ILE A 284 -9.25 4.99 -15.77
N TRP A 285 -10.11 4.52 -16.67
CA TRP A 285 -9.75 4.33 -18.09
C TRP A 285 -10.21 5.52 -18.92
N ARG A 286 -9.23 6.18 -19.55
CA ARG A 286 -9.47 7.11 -20.66
C ARG A 286 -8.70 6.61 -21.87
N LYS A 287 -9.28 6.70 -23.06
CA LYS A 287 -8.66 6.22 -24.31
C LYS A 287 -7.27 6.81 -24.57
N ASP A 288 -7.01 8.01 -24.07
CA ASP A 288 -5.74 8.73 -24.21
C ASP A 288 -4.89 8.74 -22.92
N SER A 289 -5.23 7.90 -21.92
CA SER A 289 -4.51 7.86 -20.64
C SER A 289 -3.46 6.75 -20.61
N GLU A 290 -2.24 7.14 -20.27
CA GLU A 290 -1.13 6.26 -19.93
C GLU A 290 -1.51 5.21 -18.88
N PHE A 291 -2.32 5.58 -17.90
CA PHE A 291 -2.74 4.68 -16.83
C PHE A 291 -3.48 3.47 -17.37
N GLY A 292 -4.35 3.66 -18.38
CA GLY A 292 -5.10 2.58 -19.02
C GLY A 292 -4.21 1.53 -19.70
N HIS A 293 -3.06 1.92 -20.24
CA HIS A 293 -2.08 1.00 -20.82
C HIS A 293 -1.35 0.17 -19.74
N ILE A 294 -1.01 0.80 -18.62
CA ILE A 294 -0.33 0.14 -17.50
C ILE A 294 -1.23 -0.91 -16.87
N ILE A 295 -2.55 -0.70 -16.83
CA ILE A 295 -3.47 -1.62 -16.14
C ILE A 295 -4.27 -2.51 -17.11
N TYR A 296 -3.77 -2.71 -18.33
CA TYR A 296 -4.49 -3.44 -19.39
C TYR A 296 -4.79 -4.91 -19.04
N ASN A 297 -3.92 -5.57 -18.28
CA ASN A 297 -4.04 -7.00 -17.92
C ASN A 297 -4.76 -7.26 -16.58
N LEU A 298 -5.49 -6.27 -16.05
CA LEU A 298 -6.13 -6.40 -14.74
C LEU A 298 -7.11 -7.58 -14.66
N GLN A 299 -7.01 -8.29 -13.53
CA GLN A 299 -7.88 -9.37 -13.11
C GLN A 299 -8.77 -8.92 -11.93
N THR A 300 -8.22 -8.11 -11.04
CA THR A 300 -8.94 -7.59 -9.86
C THR A 300 -8.91 -6.07 -9.87
N LEU A 301 -10.08 -5.45 -9.79
CA LEU A 301 -10.23 -4.01 -9.56
C LEU A 301 -11.04 -3.79 -8.27
N ARG A 302 -10.44 -3.09 -7.31
CA ARG A 302 -11.12 -2.63 -6.09
C ARG A 302 -11.06 -1.11 -6.01
N VAL A 303 -12.19 -0.46 -5.81
CA VAL A 303 -12.29 1.00 -5.67
C VAL A 303 -13.09 1.34 -4.42
N TRP A 304 -12.44 1.92 -3.42
CA TRP A 304 -13.03 2.25 -2.13
C TRP A 304 -12.86 3.73 -1.80
N PHE A 305 -13.89 4.37 -1.24
CA PHE A 305 -13.81 5.76 -0.74
C PHE A 305 -13.33 6.81 -1.77
N CYS A 306 -13.49 6.56 -3.08
CA CYS A 306 -13.17 7.52 -4.13
C CYS A 306 -14.41 8.36 -4.45
N ASP A 307 -14.64 9.43 -3.68
CA ASP A 307 -15.91 10.17 -3.71
C ASP A 307 -16.18 10.84 -5.06
N ASP A 308 -15.16 11.36 -5.74
CA ASP A 308 -15.26 12.12 -6.99
C ASP A 308 -15.30 11.21 -8.24
N PHE A 309 -15.21 9.89 -8.03
CA PHE A 309 -15.12 8.90 -9.08
C PHE A 309 -16.50 8.66 -9.70
N LEU A 310 -16.65 9.00 -10.98
CA LEU A 310 -17.95 9.00 -11.64
C LEU A 310 -18.35 7.62 -12.15
N ASN A 311 -17.42 6.94 -12.84
CA ASN A 311 -17.56 5.59 -13.36
C ASN A 311 -16.19 5.03 -13.76
N ILE A 312 -16.14 3.74 -14.09
CA ILE A 312 -14.89 3.05 -14.45
C ILE A 312 -14.28 3.56 -15.79
N GLY A 313 -15.08 4.18 -16.66
CA GLY A 313 -14.65 4.74 -17.95
C GLY A 313 -14.73 3.73 -19.11
N ALA A 314 -14.69 4.26 -20.35
CA ALA A 314 -14.94 3.51 -21.58
C ALA A 314 -13.69 3.39 -22.46
N SER A 315 -13.12 2.18 -22.51
CA SER A 315 -12.34 1.70 -23.65
C SER A 315 -12.80 0.30 -24.00
N SER A 316 -13.21 0.09 -25.25
CA SER A 316 -13.83 -1.14 -25.78
C SER A 316 -12.91 -2.37 -25.80
N VAL A 317 -11.68 -2.27 -25.27
CA VAL A 317 -10.70 -3.35 -25.23
C VAL A 317 -10.20 -3.64 -23.80
N SER A 318 -10.46 -2.73 -22.86
CA SER A 318 -10.05 -2.89 -21.46
C SER A 318 -11.00 -3.84 -20.74
N PHE A 319 -10.55 -4.51 -19.66
CA PHE A 319 -11.32 -5.45 -18.82
C PHE A 319 -11.57 -6.88 -19.32
N ARG A 320 -11.05 -7.27 -20.50
CA ARG A 320 -11.23 -8.65 -20.98
C ARG A 320 -10.72 -9.73 -20.03
N ASN A 321 -9.74 -9.39 -19.19
CA ASN A 321 -9.16 -10.29 -18.20
C ASN A 321 -9.74 -10.12 -16.79
N LEU A 322 -10.65 -9.16 -16.59
CA LEU A 322 -11.16 -8.83 -15.27
C LEU A 322 -12.06 -9.95 -14.76
N THR A 323 -11.73 -10.52 -13.60
CA THR A 323 -12.46 -11.60 -12.94
C THR A 323 -13.24 -11.10 -11.72
N THR A 324 -12.75 -10.02 -11.07
CA THR A 324 -13.35 -9.45 -9.87
C THR A 324 -13.42 -7.94 -9.98
N LEU A 325 -14.63 -7.40 -9.80
CA LEU A 325 -14.89 -5.97 -9.69
C LEU A 325 -15.55 -5.66 -8.34
N GLU A 326 -14.93 -4.78 -7.57
CA GLU A 326 -15.45 -4.34 -6.28
C GLU A 326 -15.44 -2.82 -6.18
N VAL A 327 -16.60 -2.22 -5.90
CA VAL A 327 -16.75 -0.79 -5.68
C VAL A 327 -17.47 -0.55 -4.37
N SER A 328 -16.87 0.22 -3.47
CA SER A 328 -17.49 0.51 -2.18
C SER A 328 -17.31 1.96 -1.73
N TYR A 329 -18.30 2.50 -1.02
CA TYR A 329 -18.22 3.83 -0.40
C TYR A 329 -17.85 4.98 -1.36
N CYS A 330 -18.23 4.91 -2.64
CA CYS A 330 -17.98 5.98 -3.62
C CYS A 330 -19.22 6.87 -3.74
N LYS A 331 -19.19 8.10 -3.19
CA LYS A 331 -20.40 8.93 -3.04
C LYS A 331 -20.97 9.49 -4.35
N MET A 332 -20.16 10.04 -5.26
CA MET A 332 -20.68 10.68 -6.49
C MET A 332 -20.93 9.67 -7.63
N MET A 333 -20.62 8.40 -7.44
CA MET A 333 -20.81 7.38 -8.47
C MET A 333 -22.31 7.08 -8.67
N ILE A 334 -22.82 7.42 -9.85
CA ILE A 334 -24.23 7.21 -10.23
C ILE A 334 -24.43 5.82 -10.85
N ASN A 335 -23.42 5.33 -11.56
CA ASN A 335 -23.36 4.00 -12.17
C ASN A 335 -21.92 3.45 -12.16
N VAL A 336 -21.78 2.13 -12.22
CA VAL A 336 -20.46 1.46 -12.17
C VAL A 336 -19.86 1.35 -13.56
N VAL A 337 -20.66 0.86 -14.50
CA VAL A 337 -20.26 0.53 -15.87
C VAL A 337 -21.36 0.93 -16.85
N THR A 338 -21.04 0.92 -18.14
CA THR A 338 -22.02 1.08 -19.21
C THR A 338 -22.23 -0.24 -19.96
N PRO A 339 -23.30 -0.37 -20.79
CA PRO A 339 -23.60 -1.59 -21.52
C PRO A 339 -22.41 -2.07 -22.37
N SER A 340 -21.74 -1.15 -23.06
CA SER A 340 -20.55 -1.45 -23.87
C SER A 340 -19.36 -1.97 -23.05
N VAL A 341 -19.22 -1.55 -21.80
CA VAL A 341 -18.21 -2.07 -20.87
C VAL A 341 -18.59 -3.46 -20.38
N VAL A 342 -19.86 -3.69 -20.06
CA VAL A 342 -20.37 -4.99 -19.62
C VAL A 342 -20.10 -6.09 -20.64
N GLU A 343 -20.24 -5.80 -21.94
CA GLU A 343 -19.93 -6.75 -23.02
C GLU A 343 -18.46 -7.18 -23.04
N ASN A 344 -17.55 -6.35 -22.54
CA ASN A 344 -16.13 -6.66 -22.47
C ASN A 344 -15.73 -7.43 -21.20
N LEU A 345 -16.61 -7.53 -20.21
CA LEU A 345 -16.40 -8.25 -18.93
C LEU A 345 -16.57 -9.78 -19.07
N VAL A 346 -15.99 -10.35 -20.13
CA VAL A 346 -16.17 -11.77 -20.53
C VAL A 346 -15.56 -12.79 -19.58
N GLN A 347 -14.66 -12.37 -18.69
CA GLN A 347 -14.06 -13.20 -17.64
C GLN A 347 -14.59 -12.90 -16.24
N LEU A 348 -15.52 -11.94 -16.10
CA LEU A 348 -15.96 -11.47 -14.80
C LEU A 348 -16.74 -12.57 -14.08
N THR A 349 -16.29 -12.92 -12.87
CA THR A 349 -16.90 -13.96 -12.03
C THR A 349 -17.61 -13.39 -10.81
N ALA A 350 -17.15 -12.23 -10.32
CA ALA A 350 -17.72 -11.56 -9.16
C ALA A 350 -17.82 -10.04 -9.37
N MET A 351 -19.00 -9.49 -9.11
CA MET A 351 -19.26 -8.06 -9.04
C MET A 351 -19.82 -7.73 -7.66
N ARG A 352 -19.18 -6.81 -6.95
CA ARG A 352 -19.56 -6.40 -5.59
C ARG A 352 -19.67 -4.88 -5.54
N VAL A 353 -20.84 -4.38 -5.19
CA VAL A 353 -21.10 -2.94 -5.10
C VAL A 353 -21.75 -2.67 -3.75
N SER A 354 -21.12 -1.82 -2.94
CA SER A 354 -21.61 -1.60 -1.59
C SER A 354 -21.46 -0.17 -1.07
N HIS A 355 -22.41 0.32 -0.27
CA HIS A 355 -22.32 1.63 0.38
C HIS A 355 -22.14 2.84 -0.57
N CYS A 356 -22.48 2.72 -1.87
CA CYS A 356 -22.53 3.84 -2.82
C CYS A 356 -23.94 4.44 -2.81
N ILE A 357 -24.15 5.47 -1.99
CA ILE A 357 -25.50 5.92 -1.60
C ILE A 357 -26.27 6.67 -2.70
N GLU A 358 -25.60 7.40 -3.60
CA GLU A 358 -26.23 8.14 -4.70
C GLU A 358 -26.45 7.29 -5.96
N MET A 359 -25.90 6.07 -6.00
CA MET A 359 -26.00 5.18 -7.15
C MET A 359 -27.46 4.85 -7.45
N THR A 360 -27.91 5.11 -8.68
CA THR A 360 -29.29 4.86 -9.14
C THR A 360 -29.41 3.60 -9.97
N GLU A 361 -28.36 3.24 -10.71
CA GLU A 361 -28.28 2.02 -11.52
C GLU A 361 -26.85 1.44 -11.48
N ILE A 362 -26.69 0.15 -11.72
CA ILE A 362 -25.36 -0.49 -11.77
C ILE A 362 -24.75 -0.33 -13.15
N VAL A 363 -25.57 -0.59 -14.18
CA VAL A 363 -25.25 -0.43 -15.59
C VAL A 363 -26.01 0.78 -16.12
N ALA A 364 -25.28 1.77 -16.62
CA ALA A 364 -25.84 2.98 -17.19
C ALA A 364 -26.81 2.69 -18.34
N ASN A 365 -27.83 3.53 -18.48
CA ASN A 365 -28.71 3.48 -19.64
C ASN A 365 -28.18 4.36 -20.79
N GLU A 366 -27.38 3.78 -21.69
CA GLU A 366 -26.87 4.44 -22.89
C GLU A 366 -26.99 3.54 -24.13
N GLY A 367 -27.46 4.08 -25.27
CA GLY A 367 -27.49 3.36 -26.55
C GLY A 367 -28.89 2.92 -27.02
N ASP A 368 -28.92 1.88 -27.87
CA ASP A 368 -30.13 1.40 -28.56
C ASP A 368 -30.88 0.33 -27.74
N TYR A 369 -32.18 0.50 -27.61
CA TYR A 369 -33.05 -0.18 -26.66
C TYR A 369 -33.47 -1.59 -27.10
N HIS A 370 -32.62 -2.38 -27.76
CA HIS A 370 -32.95 -3.77 -28.12
C HIS A 370 -31.72 -4.70 -28.18
N GLN A 371 -30.55 -4.25 -27.71
CA GLN A 371 -29.33 -5.06 -27.69
C GLN A 371 -29.43 -6.22 -26.70
N THR A 372 -28.85 -7.36 -27.08
CA THR A 372 -28.66 -8.51 -26.18
C THR A 372 -27.28 -8.44 -25.55
N ILE A 373 -27.22 -8.38 -24.22
CA ILE A 373 -25.99 -8.31 -23.44
C ILE A 373 -25.80 -9.64 -22.72
N VAL A 374 -24.70 -10.33 -23.03
CA VAL A 374 -24.37 -11.63 -22.42
C VAL A 374 -23.26 -11.47 -21.40
N VAL A 375 -23.57 -11.67 -20.13
CA VAL A 375 -22.59 -11.62 -19.02
C VAL A 375 -22.17 -13.05 -18.68
N SER A 376 -21.27 -13.58 -19.51
CA SER A 376 -21.09 -15.03 -19.70
C SER A 376 -20.59 -15.81 -18.48
N LYS A 377 -19.75 -15.22 -17.61
CA LYS A 377 -19.09 -15.93 -16.51
C LYS A 377 -19.45 -15.43 -15.11
N LEU A 378 -20.33 -14.43 -15.01
CA LEU A 378 -20.66 -13.85 -13.71
C LEU A 378 -21.39 -14.88 -12.85
N LYS A 379 -20.80 -15.23 -11.71
CA LYS A 379 -21.34 -16.20 -10.74
C LYS A 379 -21.95 -15.52 -9.52
N CYS A 380 -21.36 -14.42 -9.10
CA CYS A 380 -21.72 -13.72 -7.86
C CYS A 380 -21.94 -12.23 -8.12
N LEU A 381 -23.15 -11.76 -7.81
CA LEU A 381 -23.50 -10.35 -7.80
C LEU A 381 -23.92 -9.94 -6.39
N LEU A 382 -23.19 -9.03 -5.76
CA LEU A 382 -23.52 -8.49 -4.44
C LEU A 382 -23.83 -7.00 -4.55
N LEU A 383 -25.02 -6.63 -4.13
CA LEU A 383 -25.51 -5.26 -4.04
C LEU A 383 -25.92 -4.99 -2.59
N SER A 384 -25.20 -4.11 -1.89
CA SER A 384 -25.42 -3.87 -0.47
C SER A 384 -25.44 -2.38 -0.11
N ASN A 385 -26.42 -1.98 0.69
CA ASN A 385 -26.53 -0.61 1.22
C ASN A 385 -26.51 0.47 0.12
N LEU A 386 -27.23 0.24 -0.98
CA LEU A 386 -27.36 1.18 -2.09
C LEU A 386 -28.69 1.91 -1.99
N GLN A 387 -28.68 3.08 -1.32
CA GLN A 387 -29.89 3.78 -0.87
C GLN A 387 -30.71 4.39 -2.01
N SER A 388 -30.07 4.77 -3.11
CA SER A 388 -30.75 5.35 -4.28
C SER A 388 -30.99 4.38 -5.43
N LEU A 389 -30.52 3.13 -5.32
CA LEU A 389 -30.57 2.16 -6.42
C LEU A 389 -32.03 1.81 -6.75
N THR A 390 -32.45 2.03 -7.99
CA THR A 390 -33.81 1.74 -8.46
C THR A 390 -33.89 0.46 -9.28
N SER A 391 -32.82 0.14 -10.02
CA SER A 391 -32.67 -1.03 -10.89
C SER A 391 -31.19 -1.39 -11.09
N PHE A 392 -30.89 -2.60 -11.57
CA PHE A 392 -29.55 -2.95 -12.09
C PHE A 392 -29.25 -2.17 -13.38
N CYS A 393 -30.25 -2.04 -14.25
CA CYS A 393 -30.20 -1.22 -15.46
C CYS A 393 -31.61 -0.73 -15.79
N SER A 394 -31.76 0.57 -16.06
CA SER A 394 -33.06 1.16 -16.42
C SER A 394 -33.41 1.00 -17.90
N GLY A 395 -32.45 0.64 -18.76
CA GLY A 395 -32.69 0.40 -20.18
C GLY A 395 -33.38 -0.95 -20.47
N SER A 396 -34.14 -1.00 -21.55
CA SER A 396 -34.88 -2.19 -22.01
C SER A 396 -34.00 -3.19 -22.78
N TYR A 397 -32.83 -3.53 -22.25
CA TYR A 397 -31.90 -4.50 -22.85
C TYR A 397 -32.33 -5.93 -22.56
N THR A 398 -31.91 -6.87 -23.42
CA THR A 398 -32.03 -8.30 -23.11
C THR A 398 -30.75 -8.77 -22.41
N PHE A 399 -30.79 -9.01 -21.11
CA PHE A 399 -29.65 -9.55 -20.38
C PHE A 399 -29.71 -11.07 -20.26
N ASN A 400 -28.58 -11.72 -20.57
CA ASN A 400 -28.38 -13.15 -20.35
C ASN A 400 -27.22 -13.39 -19.38
N PHE A 401 -27.51 -14.03 -18.25
CA PHE A 401 -26.56 -14.40 -17.21
C PHE A 401 -26.49 -15.93 -17.07
N PRO A 402 -25.80 -16.64 -17.98
CA PRO A 402 -25.84 -18.10 -18.05
C PRO A 402 -25.19 -18.80 -16.85
N CYS A 403 -24.29 -18.14 -16.11
CA CYS A 403 -23.56 -18.73 -14.98
C CYS A 403 -23.91 -18.12 -13.62
N LEU A 404 -24.94 -17.28 -13.52
CA LEU A 404 -25.25 -16.56 -12.29
C LEU A 404 -25.85 -17.49 -11.24
N GLU A 405 -25.08 -17.77 -10.20
CA GLU A 405 -25.42 -18.72 -9.14
C GLU A 405 -25.94 -18.01 -7.88
N ASN A 406 -25.36 -16.85 -7.55
CA ASN A 406 -25.64 -16.14 -6.31
C ASN A 406 -25.88 -14.65 -6.58
N VAL A 407 -27.06 -14.17 -6.19
CA VAL A 407 -27.38 -12.74 -6.12
C VAL A 407 -27.63 -12.40 -4.66
N VAL A 408 -26.90 -11.43 -4.12
CA VAL A 408 -27.08 -10.91 -2.77
C VAL A 408 -27.59 -9.48 -2.88
N VAL A 409 -28.75 -9.20 -2.30
CA VAL A 409 -29.33 -7.85 -2.21
C VAL A 409 -29.61 -7.53 -0.76
N ALA A 410 -28.88 -6.56 -0.22
CA ALA A 410 -28.98 -6.17 1.18
C ALA A 410 -29.19 -4.66 1.28
N MET A 411 -30.15 -4.21 2.09
CA MET A 411 -30.33 -2.77 2.40
C MET A 411 -30.41 -1.85 1.14
N CYS A 412 -31.13 -2.27 0.09
CA CYS A 412 -31.38 -1.47 -1.13
C CYS A 412 -32.87 -1.09 -1.22
N PRO A 413 -33.35 -0.09 -0.44
CA PRO A 413 -34.80 0.13 -0.22
C PRO A 413 -35.57 0.63 -1.46
N LYS A 414 -34.90 1.28 -2.42
CA LYS A 414 -35.54 1.80 -3.65
C LYS A 414 -35.52 0.82 -4.81
N LEU A 415 -34.82 -0.32 -4.69
CA LEU A 415 -34.71 -1.30 -5.75
C LEU A 415 -36.07 -1.96 -5.94
N LYS A 416 -36.68 -1.83 -7.12
CA LYS A 416 -38.01 -2.42 -7.37
C LYS A 416 -37.95 -3.62 -8.29
N ILE A 417 -37.11 -3.53 -9.31
CA ILE A 417 -36.90 -4.54 -10.33
C ILE A 417 -35.41 -4.69 -10.56
N PHE A 418 -34.99 -5.80 -11.16
CA PHE A 418 -33.62 -5.96 -11.61
C PHE A 418 -33.40 -5.18 -12.91
N SER A 419 -34.18 -5.42 -13.96
CA SER A 419 -34.11 -4.62 -15.21
C SER A 419 -35.48 -4.49 -15.87
N GLU A 420 -35.67 -3.47 -16.70
CA GLU A 420 -36.93 -3.28 -17.47
C GLU A 420 -37.06 -4.25 -18.66
N GLY A 421 -35.95 -4.61 -19.29
CA GLY A 421 -35.94 -5.53 -20.43
C GLY A 421 -36.00 -7.01 -20.05
N VAL A 422 -35.75 -7.88 -21.03
CA VAL A 422 -35.86 -9.34 -20.88
C VAL A 422 -34.66 -9.90 -20.09
N LEU A 423 -34.94 -10.79 -19.14
CA LEU A 423 -33.93 -11.43 -18.29
C LEU A 423 -33.88 -12.95 -18.49
N SER A 424 -32.68 -13.48 -18.66
CA SER A 424 -32.39 -14.92 -18.64
C SER A 424 -31.34 -15.24 -17.58
N THR A 425 -31.72 -16.05 -16.58
CA THR A 425 -30.87 -16.45 -15.44
C THR A 425 -31.01 -17.96 -15.16
N PRO A 426 -30.63 -18.84 -16.10
CA PRO A 426 -31.00 -20.26 -16.07
C PRO A 426 -30.41 -21.07 -14.89
N GLN A 427 -29.29 -20.62 -14.33
CA GLN A 427 -28.63 -21.28 -13.19
C GLN A 427 -29.00 -20.67 -11.84
N LEU A 428 -29.72 -19.55 -11.83
CA LEU A 428 -30.05 -18.86 -10.60
C LEU A 428 -31.18 -19.60 -9.90
N GLN A 429 -30.93 -20.00 -8.65
CA GLN A 429 -31.91 -20.74 -7.84
C GLN A 429 -32.21 -20.04 -6.51
N ARG A 430 -31.46 -18.99 -6.17
CA ARG A 430 -31.65 -18.23 -4.92
C ARG A 430 -31.16 -16.80 -5.05
N VAL A 431 -31.86 -15.91 -4.37
CA VAL A 431 -31.43 -14.56 -4.05
C VAL A 431 -31.35 -14.43 -2.54
N ILE A 432 -30.20 -13.99 -2.02
CA ILE A 432 -29.95 -13.85 -0.60
C ILE A 432 -30.29 -12.42 -0.20
N LYS A 433 -31.22 -12.26 0.75
CA LYS A 433 -31.48 -10.97 1.41
C LYS A 433 -30.78 -10.95 2.76
N GLN A 434 -29.83 -10.04 2.94
CA GLN A 434 -29.13 -9.89 4.21
C GLN A 434 -29.71 -8.69 4.96
N GLU A 435 -30.67 -8.95 5.86
CA GLU A 435 -31.24 -7.94 6.77
C GLU A 435 -30.60 -7.98 8.17
N THR A 436 -30.04 -9.13 8.58
CA THR A 436 -29.47 -9.39 9.93
C THR A 436 -28.41 -10.51 9.90
N TYR A 437 -28.04 -11.10 11.04
CA TYR A 437 -27.16 -12.28 11.17
C TYR A 437 -27.67 -13.55 10.45
N TYR A 438 -28.94 -13.60 10.02
CA TYR A 438 -29.51 -14.73 9.29
C TYR A 438 -29.61 -14.44 7.79
N GLN A 439 -29.15 -15.39 6.97
CA GLN A 439 -29.29 -15.36 5.51
C GLN A 439 -30.64 -15.96 5.12
N ASN A 440 -31.53 -15.14 4.57
CA ASN A 440 -32.79 -15.63 4.01
C ASN A 440 -32.64 -15.78 2.49
N GLU A 441 -32.94 -16.97 1.98
CA GLU A 441 -32.92 -17.31 0.56
C GLU A 441 -34.33 -17.22 -0.02
N TYR A 442 -34.46 -16.60 -1.20
CA TYR A 442 -35.73 -16.43 -1.89
C TYR A 442 -35.58 -16.76 -3.37
N TRP A 443 -36.59 -17.39 -3.97
CA TRP A 443 -36.64 -17.60 -5.41
C TRP A 443 -38.07 -17.85 -5.88
N THR A 444 -38.46 -17.18 -6.96
CA THR A 444 -39.81 -17.30 -7.54
C THR A 444 -39.79 -17.78 -8.99
N GLY A 445 -38.65 -18.31 -9.46
CA GLY A 445 -38.44 -18.72 -10.86
C GLY A 445 -38.06 -17.59 -11.82
N ASP A 446 -38.18 -16.33 -11.39
CA ASP A 446 -37.82 -15.13 -12.15
C ASP A 446 -37.13 -14.11 -11.25
N LEU A 447 -36.02 -13.53 -11.72
CA LEU A 447 -35.21 -12.60 -10.92
C LEU A 447 -35.96 -11.30 -10.65
N ASN A 448 -36.64 -10.72 -11.64
CA ASN A 448 -37.40 -9.48 -11.46
C ASN A 448 -38.50 -9.64 -10.39
N THR A 449 -39.29 -10.70 -10.50
CA THR A 449 -40.35 -11.05 -9.56
C THR A 449 -39.78 -11.34 -8.17
N THR A 450 -38.64 -12.05 -8.09
CA THR A 450 -37.97 -12.32 -6.81
C THR A 450 -37.56 -11.00 -6.14
N ILE A 451 -36.90 -10.08 -6.85
CA ILE A 451 -36.52 -8.75 -6.33
C ILE A 451 -37.76 -7.95 -5.87
N GLN A 452 -38.83 -7.92 -6.66
CA GLN A 452 -40.08 -7.25 -6.27
C GLN A 452 -40.64 -7.79 -4.95
N GLN A 453 -40.61 -9.12 -4.75
CA GLN A 453 -41.05 -9.74 -3.50
C GLN A 453 -40.14 -9.41 -2.32
N LEU A 454 -38.82 -9.33 -2.53
CA LEU A 454 -37.87 -8.93 -1.49
C LEU A 454 -38.14 -7.52 -0.98
N CYS A 455 -38.53 -6.61 -1.88
CA CYS A 455 -38.70 -5.19 -1.58
C CYS A 455 -40.11 -4.84 -1.08
N THR A 456 -41.11 -5.70 -1.33
CA THR A 456 -42.50 -5.53 -0.82
C THR A 456 -42.71 -6.11 0.57
N LYS A 457 -41.91 -7.10 1.00
CA LYS A 457 -41.91 -7.59 2.38
C LYS A 457 -41.35 -6.54 3.33
N LYS A 458 -42.23 -5.66 3.84
CA LYS A 458 -41.93 -4.73 4.94
C LYS A 458 -41.44 -5.53 6.15
N VAL A 459 -40.34 -5.07 6.73
CA VAL A 459 -39.89 -5.40 8.08
C VAL A 459 -41.10 -5.26 9.01
N ARG A 460 -41.59 -6.38 9.56
CA ARG A 460 -42.45 -6.32 10.74
C ARG A 460 -41.51 -5.94 11.90
N SER A 461 -41.61 -4.69 12.31
CA SER A 461 -40.94 -4.11 13.48
C SER A 461 -41.30 -4.86 14.75
#